data_AF-A0A2U2Z7Q9-F1
#
_entry.id   AF-A0A2U2Z7Q9-F1
#
_cell.length_a   1.000
_cell.length_b   1.000
_cell.length_c   1.000
_cell.angle_alpha   90.00
_cell.angle_beta   90.00
_cell.angle_gamma   90.00
#
_symmetry.space_group_name_H-M   'P 1'
#
loop_
_entity.id
_entity.type
_entity.pdbx_description
1 polymer ?
#
loop_
_entity_poly.entity_id
_entity_poly.type
_entity_poly.pdbx_seq_one_letter_code
_entity_poly.pdbx_strand_id
1 'polypeptide(L)'
;MPKVAKSVDFLQRLAELEDTVAALQRSGWERDELPFYPTSLRGMVYEDGTSFVTLWETILSPRTATLALGLVFIGDTINSINTGGEWNVQFNDSVVVANGTVPATGAYVFPALTLDLTPYRASTQLKVQVRARRTSGTNTGGKYGGGGSIGGAPRYARLL
;
A
#
# COMPACT_ATOMS: atom_id res chain seq x y z
N MET A 1 -17.50 -20.91 -58.08
CA MET A 1 -16.09 -21.15 -57.68
C MET A 1 -15.96 -20.84 -56.19
N PRO A 2 -15.47 -21.77 -55.35
CA PRO A 2 -15.25 -21.47 -53.93
C PRO A 2 -14.01 -20.58 -53.79
N LYS A 3 -14.13 -19.46 -53.06
CA LYS A 3 -12.99 -18.61 -52.69
C LYS A 3 -12.13 -19.39 -51.69
N VAL A 4 -10.96 -19.86 -52.13
CA VAL A 4 -9.94 -20.39 -51.22
C VAL A 4 -9.46 -19.23 -50.35
N ALA A 5 -9.79 -19.27 -49.06
CA ALA A 5 -9.25 -18.32 -48.09
C ALA A 5 -7.73 -18.44 -48.11
N LYS A 6 -7.04 -17.37 -48.50
CA LYS A 6 -5.58 -17.31 -48.55
C LYS A 6 -5.08 -17.63 -47.12
N SER A 7 -4.33 -18.71 -46.97
CA SER A 7 -3.68 -19.02 -45.69
C SER A 7 -2.78 -17.84 -45.34
N VAL A 8 -3.02 -17.21 -44.19
CA VAL A 8 -2.18 -16.12 -43.68
C VAL A 8 -0.73 -16.60 -43.72
N ASP A 9 0.12 -15.84 -44.42
CA ASP A 9 1.52 -16.17 -44.63
C ASP A 9 2.22 -16.34 -43.27
N PHE A 10 3.13 -17.31 -43.17
CA PHE A 10 3.83 -17.62 -41.92
C PHE A 10 4.54 -16.38 -41.37
N LEU A 11 5.13 -15.59 -42.26
CA LEU A 11 5.81 -14.34 -41.90
C LEU A 11 4.86 -13.30 -41.31
N GLN A 12 3.61 -13.26 -41.77
CA GLN A 12 2.61 -12.34 -41.26
C GLN A 12 2.15 -12.74 -39.85
N ARG A 13 1.99 -14.05 -39.60
CA ARG A 13 1.72 -14.56 -38.24
C ARG A 13 2.87 -14.30 -37.29
N LEU A 14 4.11 -14.40 -37.77
CA LEU A 14 5.30 -14.11 -36.98
C LEU A 14 5.35 -12.62 -36.58
N ALA A 15 5.09 -11.71 -37.53
CA ALA A 15 5.04 -10.28 -37.25
C ALA A 15 3.95 -9.92 -36.23
N GLU A 16 2.74 -10.49 -36.36
CA GLU A 16 1.66 -10.30 -35.39
C GLU A 16 2.03 -10.81 -33.99
N LEU A 17 2.73 -11.95 -33.92
CA LEU A 17 3.26 -12.50 -32.66
C LEU A 17 4.33 -11.60 -32.05
N GLU A 18 5.26 -11.07 -32.84
CA GLU A 18 6.30 -10.16 -32.38
C GLU A 18 5.70 -8.85 -31.84
N ASP A 19 4.71 -8.28 -32.52
CA ASP A 19 3.99 -7.10 -32.04
C ASP A 19 3.23 -7.38 -30.76
N THR A 20 2.58 -8.55 -30.66
CA THR A 20 1.85 -8.96 -29.45
C THR A 20 2.83 -9.20 -28.29
N VAL A 21 3.99 -9.80 -28.54
CA VAL A 21 5.04 -9.98 -27.53
C VAL A 21 5.62 -8.65 -27.11
N ALA A 22 5.88 -7.72 -28.03
CA ALA A 22 6.37 -6.37 -27.70
C ALA A 22 5.32 -5.55 -26.93
N ALA A 23 4.03 -5.75 -27.23
CA ALA A 23 2.92 -5.16 -26.49
C ALA A 23 2.80 -5.78 -25.09
N LEU A 24 2.91 -7.11 -24.96
CA LEU A 24 2.89 -7.83 -23.68
C LEU A 24 4.13 -7.55 -22.84
N GLN A 25 5.27 -7.29 -23.47
CA GLN A 25 6.47 -6.83 -22.78
C GLN A 25 6.25 -5.41 -22.26
N ARG A 26 5.65 -4.51 -23.04
CA ARG A 26 5.27 -3.16 -22.56
C ARG A 26 4.20 -3.20 -21.47
N SER A 27 3.17 -4.05 -21.60
CA SER A 27 2.08 -4.18 -20.63
C SER A 27 2.44 -5.04 -19.43
N GLY A 28 3.40 -5.95 -19.56
CA GLY A 28 3.97 -6.74 -18.48
C GLY A 28 4.75 -5.90 -17.48
N TRP A 29 5.03 -4.64 -17.82
CA TRP A 29 5.59 -3.62 -16.92
C TRP A 29 4.50 -2.89 -16.13
N GLU A 30 3.22 -3.03 -16.51
CA GLU A 30 2.06 -2.67 -15.70
C GLU A 30 1.55 -3.88 -14.88
N ARG A 31 2.42 -4.86 -14.57
CA ARG A 31 2.06 -5.81 -13.52
C ARG A 31 1.84 -5.00 -12.25
N ASP A 32 0.69 -5.23 -11.62
CA ASP A 32 0.56 -5.04 -10.18
C ASP A 32 1.66 -5.91 -9.55
N GLU A 33 2.86 -5.33 -9.39
CA GLU A 33 4.00 -6.02 -8.82
C GLU A 33 3.68 -6.30 -7.37
N LEU A 34 3.27 -7.56 -7.17
CA LEU A 34 2.91 -8.22 -5.94
C LEU A 34 1.61 -7.70 -5.31
N PRO A 35 0.64 -8.59 -5.05
CA PRO A 35 -0.40 -8.29 -4.08
C PRO A 35 0.33 -8.01 -2.76
N PHE A 36 0.22 -6.79 -2.26
CA PHE A 36 0.60 -6.45 -0.90
C PHE A 36 -0.34 -7.22 0.04
N TYR A 37 -0.03 -8.49 0.28
CA TYR A 37 -0.80 -9.29 1.21
C TYR A 37 -0.54 -8.73 2.61
N PRO A 38 -1.59 -8.32 3.35
CA PRO A 38 -1.43 -7.95 4.74
C PRO A 38 -0.91 -9.19 5.49
N THR A 39 0.35 -9.14 5.94
CA THR A 39 0.94 -10.24 6.72
C THR A 39 0.33 -10.36 8.11
N SER A 40 -0.46 -9.39 8.56
CA SER A 40 -1.38 -9.48 9.71
C SER A 40 -2.05 -8.13 9.97
N LEU A 41 -3.27 -8.17 10.49
CA LEU A 41 -3.88 -7.04 11.19
C LEU A 41 -3.11 -6.87 12.50
N ARG A 42 -2.21 -5.87 12.57
CA ARG A 42 -1.51 -5.53 13.81
C ARG A 42 -2.32 -4.48 14.56
N GLY A 43 -2.83 -4.85 15.73
CA GLY A 43 -3.37 -3.92 16.73
C GLY A 43 -2.37 -3.84 17.88
N MET A 44 -2.08 -2.63 18.36
CA MET A 44 -1.14 -2.44 19.46
C MET A 44 -1.84 -2.34 20.82
N VAL A 45 -1.11 -2.80 21.84
CA VAL A 45 -1.35 -2.52 23.25
C VAL A 45 -1.03 -1.07 23.53
N TYR A 46 -1.74 -0.48 24.47
CA TYR A 46 -1.52 0.87 24.99
C TYR A 46 -0.08 1.14 25.45
N GLU A 47 0.46 2.25 24.95
CA GLU A 47 1.44 3.12 25.62
C GLU A 47 1.34 4.51 24.97
N ASP A 48 1.16 5.57 25.76
CA ASP A 48 1.17 6.93 25.23
C ASP A 48 2.52 7.24 24.57
N GLY A 49 2.48 7.68 23.31
CA GLY A 49 3.68 7.99 22.53
C GLY A 49 4.27 6.82 21.74
N THR A 50 3.69 5.62 21.79
CA THR A 50 4.13 4.51 20.94
C THR A 50 3.53 4.59 19.53
N SER A 51 4.38 4.35 18.53
CA SER A 51 3.98 4.17 17.14
C SER A 51 4.06 2.70 16.79
N PHE A 52 3.01 2.12 16.23
CA PHE A 52 3.18 0.83 15.57
C PHE A 52 3.77 1.06 14.18
N VAL A 53 4.78 0.28 13.83
CA VAL A 53 5.32 0.21 12.48
C VAL A 53 4.79 -1.08 11.88
N THR A 54 3.89 -0.99 10.92
CA THR A 54 3.67 -2.13 10.04
C THR A 54 4.81 -2.09 9.02
N LEU A 55 5.87 -2.85 9.31
CA LEU A 55 6.98 -3.07 8.41
C LEU A 55 6.48 -3.84 7.19
N TRP A 56 6.39 -3.16 6.05
CA TRP A 56 6.30 -3.80 4.74
C TRP A 56 7.68 -3.72 4.08
N GLU A 57 8.52 -4.69 4.44
CA GLU A 57 9.82 -4.89 3.83
C GLU A 57 9.62 -5.62 2.50
N THR A 58 9.23 -4.87 1.48
CA THR A 58 9.45 -5.29 0.09
C THR A 58 10.49 -4.35 -0.49
N ILE A 59 11.51 -4.94 -1.10
CA ILE A 59 12.53 -4.20 -1.83
C ILE A 59 11.90 -3.79 -3.15
N LEU A 60 11.44 -2.55 -3.24
CA LEU A 60 11.06 -1.97 -4.52
C LEU A 60 12.33 -1.55 -5.25
N SER A 61 12.43 -1.90 -6.53
CA SER A 61 13.38 -1.29 -7.47
C SER A 61 12.64 -0.16 -8.19
N PRO A 62 12.74 1.10 -7.74
CA PRO A 62 11.97 2.23 -8.28
C PRO A 62 12.43 2.60 -9.70
N ARG A 63 12.02 1.82 -10.70
CA ARG A 63 12.11 2.19 -12.12
C ARG A 63 10.89 3.01 -12.58
N THR A 64 9.77 2.87 -11.87
CA THR A 64 8.53 3.62 -12.09
C THR A 64 8.54 4.96 -11.35
N ALA A 65 7.68 5.89 -11.77
CA ALA A 65 7.68 7.26 -11.24
C ALA A 65 6.91 7.36 -9.92
N THR A 66 5.91 6.50 -9.71
CA THR A 66 4.92 6.72 -8.66
C THR A 66 4.50 5.43 -7.96
N LEU A 67 4.10 5.57 -6.70
CA LEU A 67 3.50 4.52 -5.89
C LEU A 67 2.10 4.96 -5.46
N ALA A 68 1.07 4.31 -5.98
CA ALA A 68 -0.30 4.45 -5.49
C ALA A 68 -0.49 3.56 -4.26
N LEU A 69 -0.85 4.16 -3.12
CA LEU A 69 -1.01 3.48 -1.83
C LEU A 69 -2.42 3.74 -1.28
N GLY A 70 -3.15 2.67 -0.98
CA GLY A 70 -4.41 2.72 -0.28
C GLY A 70 -4.24 2.15 1.12
N LEU A 71 -4.72 2.87 2.13
CA LEU A 71 -4.65 2.48 3.53
C LEU A 71 -6.05 2.29 4.10
N VAL A 72 -6.15 1.52 5.18
CA VAL A 72 -7.33 1.45 6.03
C VAL A 72 -6.90 1.58 7.49
N PHE A 73 -7.60 2.43 8.22
CA PHE A 73 -7.43 2.59 9.66
C PHE A 73 -8.77 2.53 10.37
N ILE A 74 -8.75 2.05 11.61
CA ILE A 74 -9.90 2.11 12.52
C ILE A 74 -9.40 2.25 13.95
N GLY A 75 -9.98 3.18 14.69
CA GLY A 75 -9.87 3.23 16.14
C GLY A 75 -10.92 2.35 16.78
N ASP A 76 -10.59 1.68 17.88
CA ASP A 76 -11.57 0.95 18.67
C ASP A 76 -12.44 1.87 19.54
N THR A 77 -13.40 1.27 20.24
CA THR A 77 -14.26 1.94 21.21
C THR A 77 -14.18 1.20 22.54
N ILE A 78 -13.85 1.93 23.61
CA ILE A 78 -13.76 1.39 24.97
C ILE A 78 -14.52 2.33 25.91
N ASN A 79 -15.45 1.78 26.70
CA ASN A 79 -16.26 2.55 27.65
C ASN A 79 -16.94 3.76 26.99
N SER A 80 -17.47 3.58 25.78
CA SER A 80 -18.10 4.63 24.96
C SER A 80 -17.18 5.78 24.51
N ILE A 81 -15.85 5.63 24.69
CA ILE A 81 -14.85 6.56 24.18
C ILE A 81 -14.21 5.93 22.95
N ASN A 82 -14.26 6.64 21.83
CA ASN A 82 -13.60 6.22 20.60
C ASN A 82 -12.12 6.61 20.63
N THR A 83 -11.30 5.72 20.09
CA THR A 83 -9.87 5.95 19.92
C THR A 83 -9.60 6.66 18.60
N GLY A 84 -8.70 7.63 18.63
CA GLY A 84 -8.25 8.37 17.45
C GLY A 84 -6.74 8.61 17.47
N GLY A 85 -6.21 9.10 16.36
CA GLY A 85 -4.77 9.21 16.18
C GLY A 85 -4.33 9.93 14.92
N GLU A 86 -3.06 9.72 14.62
CA GLU A 86 -2.37 10.23 13.45
C GLU A 86 -1.63 9.08 12.77
N TRP A 87 -1.42 9.18 11.46
CA TRP A 87 -0.63 8.23 10.70
C TRP A 87 0.36 8.97 9.79
N ASN A 88 1.45 8.28 9.44
CA ASN A 88 2.39 8.74 8.45
C ASN A 88 2.94 7.57 7.61
N VAL A 89 3.40 7.91 6.40
CA VAL A 89 4.14 7.02 5.53
C VAL A 89 5.57 7.52 5.49
N GLN A 90 6.52 6.62 5.69
CA GLN A 90 7.94 6.91 5.73
C GLN A 90 8.70 6.07 4.72
N PHE A 91 9.67 6.68 4.06
CA PHE A 91 10.69 6.00 3.28
C PHE A 91 11.99 5.89 4.07
N ASN A 92 12.63 4.72 3.99
CA ASN A 92 13.93 4.44 4.63
C ASN A 92 14.00 4.87 6.10
N ASP A 93 12.95 4.52 6.86
CA ASP A 93 12.82 4.73 8.32
C ASP A 93 12.82 6.20 8.82
N SER A 94 12.98 7.18 7.93
CA SER A 94 13.27 8.58 8.32
C SER A 94 12.52 9.64 7.53
N VAL A 95 12.27 9.42 6.24
CA VAL A 95 11.68 10.45 5.37
C VAL A 95 10.16 10.32 5.36
N VAL A 96 9.46 11.21 6.05
CA VAL A 96 7.99 11.28 6.00
C VAL A 96 7.56 11.81 4.63
N VAL A 97 6.80 11.01 3.89
CA VAL A 97 6.31 11.36 2.54
C VAL A 97 4.82 11.61 2.48
N ALA A 98 4.07 11.15 3.48
CA ALA A 98 2.66 11.47 3.65
C ALA A 98 2.26 11.37 5.12
N ASN A 99 1.21 12.09 5.51
CA ASN A 99 0.62 12.01 6.84
C ASN A 99 -0.89 12.27 6.79
N GLY A 100 -1.56 11.97 7.91
CA GLY A 100 -2.96 12.27 8.09
C GLY A 100 -3.45 11.87 9.47
N THR A 101 -4.76 11.92 9.66
CA THR A 101 -5.42 11.64 10.94
C THR A 101 -6.32 10.41 10.86
N VAL A 102 -6.53 9.77 12.01
CA VAL A 102 -7.55 8.75 12.25
C VAL A 102 -8.56 9.37 13.22
N PRO A 103 -9.74 9.84 12.76
CA PRO A 103 -10.76 10.42 13.62
C PRO A 103 -11.25 9.43 14.69
N ALA A 104 -11.53 9.95 15.89
CA ALA A 104 -12.08 9.18 17.00
C ALA A 104 -13.59 8.93 16.84
N THR A 105 -13.97 8.17 15.81
CA THR A 105 -15.38 7.93 15.43
C THR A 105 -15.80 6.47 15.52
N GLY A 106 -14.87 5.53 15.70
CA GLY A 106 -15.14 4.09 15.60
C GLY A 106 -15.48 3.63 14.18
N ALA A 107 -15.29 4.48 13.18
CA ALA A 107 -15.53 4.18 11.78
C ALA A 107 -14.23 3.92 11.02
N TYR A 108 -14.31 3.16 9.93
CA TYR A 108 -13.19 2.94 9.03
C TYR A 108 -12.83 4.21 8.26
N VAL A 109 -11.53 4.46 8.14
CA VAL A 109 -10.94 5.56 7.37
C VAL A 109 -10.14 4.96 6.23
N PHE A 110 -10.28 5.51 5.01
CA PHE A 110 -9.65 4.96 3.81
C PHE A 110 -8.77 6.00 3.08
N PRO A 111 -7.58 6.35 3.59
CA PRO A 111 -6.67 7.22 2.87
C PRO A 111 -6.19 6.59 1.56
N ALA A 112 -6.21 7.37 0.48
CA ALA A 112 -5.65 7.00 -0.81
C ALA A 112 -4.61 8.05 -1.22
N LEU A 113 -3.41 7.58 -1.59
CA LEU A 113 -2.24 8.42 -1.80
C LEU A 113 -1.55 8.04 -3.10
N THR A 114 -0.90 9.01 -3.73
CA THR A 114 0.07 8.80 -4.81
C THR A 114 1.39 9.43 -4.37
N LEU A 115 2.43 8.61 -4.23
CA LEU A 115 3.74 9.02 -3.73
C LEU A 115 4.73 9.11 -4.89
N ASP A 116 5.46 10.21 -4.99
CA ASP A 116 6.51 10.39 -5.99
C ASP A 116 7.77 9.58 -5.61
N LEU A 117 8.16 8.67 -6.48
CA LEU A 117 9.36 7.85 -6.33
C LEU A 117 10.57 8.43 -7.10
N THR A 118 10.38 9.52 -7.86
CA THR A 118 11.44 10.13 -8.69
C THR A 118 12.73 10.43 -7.92
N PRO A 119 12.70 10.96 -6.67
CA PRO A 119 13.91 11.18 -5.88
C PRO A 119 14.66 9.89 -5.51
N TYR A 120 14.00 8.74 -5.59
CA TYR A 120 14.52 7.44 -5.15
C TYR A 120 14.91 6.52 -6.30
N ARG A 121 14.83 6.97 -7.56
CA ARG A 121 15.14 6.15 -8.76
C ARG A 121 16.55 5.55 -8.76
N ALA A 122 17.50 6.19 -8.08
CA ALA A 122 18.87 5.70 -7.94
C ALA A 122 19.04 4.68 -6.81
N SER A 123 18.03 4.52 -5.94
CA SER A 123 18.06 3.57 -4.84
C SER A 123 17.83 2.14 -5.37
N THR A 124 18.70 1.22 -4.99
CA THR A 124 18.55 -0.21 -5.32
C THR A 124 17.42 -0.86 -4.53
N GLN A 125 17.14 -0.34 -3.34
CA GLN A 125 16.07 -0.80 -2.46
C GLN A 125 15.39 0.41 -1.81
N LEU A 126 14.07 0.46 -1.85
CA LEU A 126 13.27 1.45 -1.13
C LEU A 126 12.39 0.75 -0.10
N LYS A 127 12.59 1.08 1.18
CA LYS A 127 11.75 0.58 2.28
C LYS A 127 10.59 1.52 2.51
N VAL A 128 9.36 1.01 2.41
CA VAL A 128 8.13 1.76 2.70
C VAL A 128 7.57 1.34 4.05
N GLN A 129 7.34 2.30 4.93
CA GLN A 129 6.77 2.07 6.25
C GLN A 129 5.50 2.87 6.44
N VAL A 130 4.50 2.26 7.05
CA VAL A 130 3.31 2.96 7.53
C VAL A 130 3.33 2.91 9.04
N ARG A 131 3.27 4.09 9.67
CA ARG A 131 3.16 4.21 11.11
C ARG A 131 1.84 4.86 11.47
N ALA A 132 1.22 4.37 12.52
CA ALA A 132 0.14 5.09 13.18
C ALA A 132 0.45 5.25 14.67
N ARG A 133 0.01 6.37 15.21
CA ARG A 133 0.15 6.76 16.60
C ARG A 133 -1.21 7.17 17.13
N ARG A 134 -1.59 6.63 18.27
CA ARG A 134 -2.76 7.08 19.00
C ARG A 134 -2.52 8.46 19.61
N THR A 135 -3.52 9.34 19.52
CA THR A 135 -3.50 10.68 20.14
C THR A 135 -4.72 10.94 21.03
N SER A 136 -5.73 10.06 20.99
CA SER A 136 -6.93 10.13 21.83
C SER A 136 -7.53 8.74 22.07
N GLY A 137 -8.28 8.58 23.16
CA GLY A 137 -8.93 7.33 23.55
C GLY A 137 -8.81 7.04 25.04
N THR A 138 -9.33 5.90 25.49
CA THR A 138 -9.25 5.48 26.89
C THR A 138 -7.85 4.99 27.24
N ASN A 139 -7.38 5.29 28.45
CA ASN A 139 -6.06 4.86 28.96
C ASN A 139 -6.12 3.61 29.84
N THR A 140 -7.27 2.93 29.86
CA THR A 140 -7.54 1.72 30.64
C THR A 140 -8.52 0.81 29.88
N GLY A 141 -8.40 -0.51 30.06
CA GLY A 141 -9.27 -1.50 29.41
C GLY A 141 -8.79 -1.98 28.03
N GLY A 142 -9.71 -2.41 27.17
CA GLY A 142 -9.41 -2.80 25.78
C GLY A 142 -8.84 -4.20 25.60
N LYS A 143 -8.70 -4.63 24.33
CA LYS A 143 -8.27 -5.99 23.93
C LYS A 143 -6.91 -6.40 24.52
N TYR A 144 -6.09 -5.43 24.86
CA TYR A 144 -4.72 -5.65 25.35
C TYR A 144 -4.47 -5.09 26.77
N GLY A 145 -5.53 -4.73 27.50
CA GLY A 145 -5.44 -4.40 28.92
C GLY A 145 -4.94 -2.99 29.26
N GLY A 146 -4.37 -2.23 28.33
CA GLY A 146 -3.93 -0.87 28.62
C GLY A 146 -4.78 0.26 28.03
N GLY A 147 -5.78 0.00 27.19
CA GLY A 147 -6.69 1.03 26.69
C GLY A 147 -6.94 0.97 25.19
N GLY A 148 -7.32 2.12 24.63
CA GLY A 148 -7.73 2.29 23.23
C GLY A 148 -6.61 1.99 22.25
N SER A 149 -6.96 1.34 21.14
CA SER A 149 -6.04 0.90 20.10
C SER A 149 -6.45 1.39 18.71
N ILE A 150 -5.46 1.53 17.83
CA ILE A 150 -5.66 1.79 16.39
C ILE A 150 -5.21 0.56 15.64
N GLY A 151 -6.10 0.01 14.82
CA GLY A 151 -5.78 -0.99 13.81
C GLY A 151 -5.54 -0.33 12.46
N GLY A 152 -4.57 -0.83 11.70
CA GLY A 152 -4.30 -0.34 10.36
C GLY A 152 -3.75 -1.42 9.42
N ALA A 153 -4.06 -1.30 8.14
CA ALA A 153 -3.58 -2.20 7.09
C ALA A 153 -3.49 -1.46 5.74
N PRO A 154 -2.72 -1.96 4.76
CA PRO A 154 -2.83 -1.48 3.40
C PRO A 154 -4.04 -2.14 2.75
N ARG A 155 -4.70 -1.43 1.87
CA ARG A 155 -5.65 -2.01 0.93
C ARG A 155 -5.00 -2.40 -0.37
N TYR A 156 -4.11 -1.55 -0.85
CA TYR A 156 -3.35 -1.76 -2.08
C TYR A 156 -2.06 -0.94 -2.02
N ALA A 157 -1.05 -1.42 -2.73
CA ALA A 157 0.11 -0.62 -3.11
C ALA A 157 0.50 -1.04 -4.52
N ARG A 158 0.52 -0.09 -5.45
CA ARG A 158 0.71 -0.32 -6.88
C ARG A 158 1.75 0.65 -7.42
N LEU A 159 2.74 0.13 -8.11
CA LEU A 159 3.66 0.93 -8.90
C LEU A 159 2.94 1.42 -10.16
N LEU A 160 3.02 2.73 -10.41
CA LEU A 160 2.47 3.42 -11.56
C LEU A 160 3.60 4.12 -12.33
#